data_AF-A0AAW1U4T3-F1
#
_entry.id   AF-A0AAW1U4T3-F1
#
_cell.length_a   1.000
_cell.length_b   1.000
_cell.length_c   1.000
_cell.angle_alpha   90.00
_cell.angle_beta   90.00
_cell.angle_gamma   90.00
#
_symmetry.space_group_name_H-M   'P 1'
#
loop_
_entity.id
_entity.type
_entity.pdbx_description
1 polymer ?
#
loop_
_entity_poly.entity_id
_entity_poly.type
_entity_poly.pdbx_seq_one_letter_code
_entity_poly.pdbx_strand_id
1 'polypeptide(L)'
;MRYFHNENTNSKFKPVEENRWKPSGTTFLSQNWEEPQTNVIWVQNPLQQLINTEKGSEMPTATLGSGLHPNNEECGIRDVWAHNLEDEFKAIRQAIQKYTYVAMDTEFPGVVARPIGEFRSSADYQYQMLRCNVDLLRIIQLGLTFLDDNGKTPGGSYTTWQFNFKFNLQEDMYAQDSIDLLTNSGIQFKKHEDEGIEPLEFAELLMSSGVVLMDNIKWLSFHSGYDFGYLIKLLTDNNLPQDETDFFELLKLYFPTIYDVKYLMKSCKNLKGGLQEVAEQLDLERIGPQHQAGSDSLLTGMAFFKMKEMFFEDTIDDSKFSGHLYGLGTSFAVNGTSNFSVDNGDSNAIST
;
A
#
# COMPACT_ATOMS: atom_id res chain seq x y z
N MET A 1 14.12 56.18 -40.00
CA MET A 1 14.84 55.34 -40.98
C MET A 1 14.58 53.89 -40.59
N ARG A 2 14.09 52.94 -41.39
CA ARG A 2 13.43 52.90 -42.70
C ARG A 2 12.58 51.62 -42.63
N TYR A 3 11.32 51.72 -43.06
CA TYR A 3 10.45 50.62 -43.47
C TYR A 3 11.11 49.78 -44.57
N PHE A 4 10.72 48.51 -44.74
CA PHE A 4 10.29 47.98 -46.05
C PHE A 4 9.44 46.70 -45.90
N HIS A 5 8.18 46.85 -46.29
CA HIS A 5 7.31 45.84 -46.92
C HIS A 5 7.97 45.30 -48.21
N ASN A 6 7.65 44.06 -48.60
CA ASN A 6 7.28 43.80 -49.98
C ASN A 6 6.31 42.62 -50.10
N GLU A 7 5.27 42.81 -50.89
CA GLU A 7 4.20 41.88 -51.19
C GLU A 7 4.46 41.06 -52.48
N ASN A 8 3.77 39.92 -52.55
CA ASN A 8 3.07 39.32 -53.69
C ASN A 8 3.81 38.87 -54.97
N THR A 9 3.65 37.56 -55.25
CA THR A 9 3.14 37.11 -56.56
C THR A 9 2.10 35.99 -56.39
N ASN A 10 0.91 36.27 -56.94
CA ASN A 10 -0.24 35.39 -57.17
C ASN A 10 0.08 34.08 -57.90
N SER A 11 -0.60 32.99 -57.53
CA SER A 11 -1.24 32.13 -58.54
C SER A 11 -2.56 31.55 -58.01
N LYS A 12 -3.59 31.73 -58.82
CA LYS A 12 -5.02 31.45 -58.63
C LYS A 12 -5.31 29.94 -58.58
N PHE A 13 -6.32 29.50 -57.82
CA PHE A 13 -7.38 28.60 -58.32
C PHE A 13 -8.65 28.69 -57.44
N LYS A 14 -9.80 28.47 -58.08
CA LYS A 14 -11.20 28.84 -57.74
C LYS A 14 -11.92 27.82 -56.82
N PRO A 15 -13.06 28.22 -56.20
CA PRO A 15 -13.77 27.44 -55.17
C PRO A 15 -14.70 26.37 -55.76
N VAL A 16 -14.96 25.30 -54.99
CA VAL A 16 -15.95 24.25 -55.32
C VAL A 16 -16.90 24.02 -54.13
N GLU A 17 -18.14 23.75 -54.51
CA GLU A 17 -19.43 23.92 -53.83
C GLU A 17 -19.71 23.02 -52.60
N GLU A 18 -20.63 23.49 -51.77
CA GLU A 18 -21.40 22.70 -50.82
C GLU A 18 -22.13 21.55 -51.54
N ASN A 19 -21.91 20.31 -51.09
CA ASN A 19 -22.85 19.22 -51.36
C ASN A 19 -23.13 18.42 -50.08
N ARG A 20 -24.36 18.61 -49.62
CA ARG A 20 -25.08 17.91 -48.56
C ARG A 20 -25.12 16.40 -48.86
N TRP A 21 -24.44 15.58 -48.06
CA TRP A 21 -24.55 14.12 -48.12
C TRP A 21 -25.38 13.59 -46.94
N LYS A 22 -26.41 12.81 -47.26
CA LYS A 22 -27.23 12.04 -46.30
C LYS A 22 -26.50 10.72 -45.98
N PRO A 23 -26.54 10.21 -44.74
CA PRO A 23 -25.99 8.90 -44.46
C PRO A 23 -26.98 7.82 -44.93
N SER A 24 -26.65 7.16 -46.04
CA SER A 24 -27.14 5.82 -46.38
C SER A 24 -26.31 4.79 -45.62
N GLY A 25 -26.98 3.87 -44.93
CA GLY A 25 -26.38 2.89 -44.04
C GLY A 25 -25.26 2.08 -44.69
N THR A 26 -24.20 1.86 -43.91
CA THR A 26 -23.25 0.78 -44.15
C THR A 26 -22.77 0.30 -42.79
N THR A 27 -22.88 -1.02 -42.62
CA THR A 27 -22.53 -1.86 -41.49
C THR A 27 -21.13 -1.56 -40.97
N PHE A 28 -21.01 -1.24 -39.68
CA PHE A 28 -19.72 -1.22 -38.99
C PHE A 28 -19.22 -2.67 -38.86
N LEU A 29 -18.08 -2.96 -39.48
CA LEU A 29 -17.25 -4.09 -39.09
C LEU A 29 -16.76 -3.80 -37.66
N SER A 30 -17.22 -4.62 -36.71
CA SER A 30 -16.70 -4.65 -35.36
C SER A 30 -15.21 -5.00 -35.42
N GLN A 31 -14.34 -4.02 -35.22
CA GLN A 31 -13.02 -4.32 -34.70
C GLN A 31 -13.23 -4.91 -33.31
N ASN A 32 -12.96 -6.20 -33.19
CA ASN A 32 -12.93 -6.91 -31.92
C ASN A 32 -11.90 -6.21 -31.03
N TRP A 33 -12.41 -5.48 -30.03
CA TRP A 33 -11.67 -5.24 -28.82
C TRP A 33 -11.63 -6.58 -28.10
N GLU A 34 -10.49 -7.28 -28.17
CA GLU A 34 -10.23 -8.39 -27.27
C GLU A 34 -10.12 -7.80 -25.86
N GLU A 35 -11.15 -8.00 -25.04
CA GLU A 35 -11.03 -7.89 -23.59
C GLU A 35 -9.84 -8.75 -23.14
N PRO A 36 -8.90 -8.26 -22.32
CA PRO A 36 -7.93 -9.15 -21.72
C PRO A 36 -8.72 -10.18 -20.91
N GLN A 37 -8.69 -11.44 -21.35
CA GLN A 37 -9.26 -12.55 -20.60
C GLN A 37 -8.54 -12.62 -19.25
N THR A 38 -9.08 -11.97 -18.22
CA THR A 38 -8.59 -12.10 -16.86
C THR A 38 -8.96 -13.52 -16.40
N ASN A 39 -8.00 -14.43 -16.53
CA ASN A 39 -8.06 -15.79 -15.99
C ASN A 39 -8.04 -15.72 -14.46
N VAL A 40 -9.17 -15.35 -13.85
CA VAL A 40 -9.32 -15.20 -12.40
C VAL A 40 -10.59 -15.90 -11.92
N ILE A 41 -10.55 -16.46 -10.71
CA ILE A 41 -11.73 -16.95 -10.00
C ILE A 41 -12.13 -15.86 -8.99
N TRP A 42 -13.34 -15.36 -9.12
CA TRP A 42 -13.93 -14.48 -8.12
C TRP A 42 -14.14 -15.23 -6.81
N VAL A 43 -13.67 -14.65 -5.72
CA VAL A 43 -13.77 -15.23 -4.38
C VAL A 43 -15.21 -15.05 -3.88
N GLN A 44 -15.96 -16.15 -3.81
CA GLN A 44 -17.25 -16.18 -3.11
C GLN A 44 -16.99 -16.38 -1.61
N ASN A 45 -17.38 -15.43 -0.76
CA ASN A 45 -17.13 -15.39 0.69
C ASN A 45 -15.62 -15.40 1.08
N PRO A 46 -15.00 -14.23 1.28
CA PRO A 46 -13.54 -14.08 1.45
C PRO A 46 -12.96 -14.53 2.80
N LEU A 47 -13.78 -14.99 3.74
CA LEU A 47 -13.30 -15.66 4.96
C LEU A 47 -12.69 -17.03 4.65
N GLN A 48 -11.38 -17.07 4.34
CA GLN A 48 -10.44 -18.05 4.95
C GLN A 48 -8.97 -18.04 4.48
N GLN A 49 -8.46 -17.09 3.68
CA GLN A 49 -7.04 -17.20 3.24
C GLN A 49 -6.09 -16.03 3.49
N LEU A 50 -6.56 -14.91 4.06
CA LEU A 50 -5.65 -13.89 4.65
C LEU A 50 -5.90 -13.63 6.15
N ILE A 51 -7.03 -14.13 6.70
CA ILE A 51 -7.46 -13.95 8.11
C ILE A 51 -7.09 -15.18 8.99
N ASN A 52 -6.50 -16.24 8.43
CA ASN A 52 -6.21 -17.48 9.17
C ASN A 52 -4.97 -17.43 10.09
N THR A 53 -4.72 -16.29 10.75
CA THR A 53 -3.97 -16.23 12.01
C THR A 53 -4.75 -15.60 13.18
N GLU A 54 -5.99 -15.14 13.00
CA GLU A 54 -6.78 -14.49 14.06
C GLU A 54 -8.00 -15.34 14.52
N LYS A 55 -7.83 -16.66 14.68
CA LYS A 55 -8.81 -17.47 15.42
C LYS A 55 -8.24 -17.90 16.76
N GLY A 56 -8.50 -17.06 17.76
CA GLY A 56 -8.30 -17.34 19.17
C GLY A 56 -9.22 -16.47 20.04
N SER A 57 -10.43 -16.99 20.30
CA SER A 57 -11.40 -16.64 21.35
C SER A 57 -12.58 -15.72 21.00
N GLU A 58 -13.76 -16.19 21.38
CA GLU A 58 -15.03 -15.45 21.39
C GLU A 58 -14.88 -14.16 22.20
N MET A 59 -15.25 -13.03 21.60
CA MET A 59 -15.31 -11.73 22.26
C MET A 59 -16.41 -11.71 23.33
N PRO A 60 -16.15 -11.29 24.57
CA PRO A 60 -17.21 -10.89 25.48
C PRO A 60 -17.87 -9.61 24.94
N THR A 61 -19.21 -9.59 24.96
CA THR A 61 -20.03 -8.44 24.60
C THR A 61 -19.66 -7.25 25.50
N ALA A 62 -18.90 -6.30 24.94
CA ALA A 62 -18.65 -5.02 25.58
C ALA A 62 -20.00 -4.32 25.77
N THR A 63 -20.33 -4.08 27.03
CA THR A 63 -21.52 -3.33 27.42
C THR A 63 -21.36 -1.90 26.91
N LEU A 64 -22.34 -1.41 26.16
CA LEU A 64 -22.36 -0.08 25.56
C LEU A 64 -22.24 0.99 26.67
N GLY A 65 -21.02 1.46 26.91
CA GLY A 65 -20.72 2.69 27.62
C GLY A 65 -20.35 3.73 26.59
N SER A 66 -21.15 4.80 26.51
CA SER A 66 -20.91 5.97 25.68
C SER A 66 -19.64 6.72 26.15
N GLY A 67 -18.46 6.20 25.82
CA GLY A 67 -17.20 6.93 25.91
C GLY A 67 -16.87 7.50 24.53
N LEU A 68 -16.62 8.81 24.45
CA LEU A 68 -16.10 9.45 23.25
C LEU A 68 -14.79 8.75 22.84
N HIS A 69 -14.77 8.11 21.67
CA HIS A 69 -13.49 7.73 21.06
C HIS A 69 -12.68 9.02 20.85
N PRO A 70 -11.43 9.08 21.32
CA PRO A 70 -10.59 10.26 21.10
C PRO A 70 -10.46 10.51 19.60
N ASN A 71 -10.56 11.77 19.19
CA ASN A 71 -10.41 12.16 17.80
C ASN A 71 -8.97 11.85 17.34
N ASN A 72 -8.77 11.49 16.07
CA ASN A 72 -7.43 11.20 15.52
C ASN A 72 -6.44 12.34 15.81
N GLU A 73 -6.88 13.58 15.68
CA GLU A 73 -6.03 14.75 15.95
C GLU A 73 -5.59 14.85 17.41
N GLU A 74 -6.43 14.41 18.36
CA GLU A 74 -6.07 14.36 19.79
C GLU A 74 -5.00 13.30 20.06
N CYS A 75 -4.91 12.29 19.19
CA CYS A 75 -3.91 11.24 19.20
C CYS A 75 -2.62 11.63 18.44
N GLY A 76 -2.53 12.85 17.90
CA GLY A 76 -1.40 13.27 17.07
C GLY A 76 -1.40 12.66 15.66
N ILE A 77 -2.56 12.17 15.20
CA ILE A 77 -2.79 11.63 13.85
C ILE A 77 -3.58 12.66 13.05
N ARG A 78 -2.96 13.17 11.98
CA ARG A 78 -3.54 14.18 11.11
C ARG A 78 -4.28 13.52 9.95
N ASP A 79 -5.61 13.66 9.93
CA ASP A 79 -6.40 13.26 8.78
C ASP A 79 -6.18 14.21 7.59
N VAL A 80 -5.82 13.61 6.46
CA VAL A 80 -5.59 14.30 5.18
C VAL A 80 -6.68 13.88 4.21
N TRP A 81 -7.32 14.89 3.63
CA TRP A 81 -8.38 14.83 2.62
C TRP A 81 -7.97 15.70 1.44
N ALA A 82 -8.76 15.74 0.37
CA ALA A 82 -8.42 16.52 -0.82
C ALA A 82 -8.15 18.01 -0.49
N HIS A 83 -8.95 18.60 0.42
CA HIS A 83 -8.89 20.04 0.70
C HIS A 83 -7.63 20.51 1.46
N ASN A 84 -6.94 19.62 2.19
CA ASN A 84 -5.73 19.96 2.95
C ASN A 84 -4.47 19.22 2.48
N LEU A 85 -4.56 18.41 1.42
CA LEU A 85 -3.46 17.59 0.90
C LEU A 85 -2.17 18.39 0.65
N GLU A 86 -2.27 19.51 -0.07
CA GLU A 86 -1.10 20.32 -0.39
C GLU A 86 -0.42 20.93 0.85
N ASP A 87 -1.22 21.37 1.82
CA ASP A 87 -0.70 21.99 3.04
C ASP A 87 0.04 20.97 3.91
N GLU A 88 -0.49 19.75 4.01
CA GLU A 88 0.16 18.68 4.75
C GLU A 88 1.43 18.18 4.04
N PHE A 89 1.46 18.15 2.71
CA PHE A 89 2.70 17.86 1.98
C PHE A 89 3.79 18.93 2.19
N LYS A 90 3.44 20.19 2.45
CA LYS A 90 4.44 21.21 2.85
C LYS A 90 5.07 20.86 4.19
N ALA A 91 4.28 20.36 5.15
CA ALA A 91 4.79 19.92 6.44
C ALA A 91 5.66 18.66 6.32
N ILE A 92 5.22 17.67 5.52
CA ILE A 92 5.98 16.44 5.27
C ILE A 92 7.33 16.72 4.64
N ARG A 93 7.41 17.60 3.63
CA ARG A 93 8.67 18.02 3.00
C ARG A 93 9.66 18.65 3.99
N GLN A 94 9.18 19.25 5.07
CA GLN A 94 10.02 19.76 6.15
C GLN A 94 10.41 18.67 7.14
N ALA A 95 9.49 17.79 7.51
CA ALA A 95 9.72 16.70 8.44
C ALA A 95 10.78 15.72 7.91
N ILE A 96 10.66 15.30 6.65
CA ILE A 96 11.53 14.28 6.04
C ILE A 96 13.02 14.67 6.00
N GLN A 97 13.34 15.97 6.15
CA GLN A 97 14.72 16.46 6.25
C GLN A 97 15.44 16.01 7.53
N LYS A 98 14.69 15.64 8.58
CA LYS A 98 15.22 15.26 9.90
C LYS A 98 14.74 13.89 10.36
N TYR A 99 13.54 13.48 9.94
CA TYR A 99 12.89 12.24 10.36
C TYR A 99 12.85 11.31 9.15
N THR A 100 13.94 10.55 8.97
CA THR A 100 14.21 9.75 7.77
C THR A 100 13.70 8.31 7.85
N TYR A 101 13.18 7.89 9.01
CA TYR A 101 12.44 6.65 9.15
C TYR A 101 10.96 6.91 8.89
N VAL A 102 10.37 6.18 7.95
CA VAL A 102 8.96 6.34 7.55
C VAL A 102 8.26 5.00 7.79
N ALA A 103 7.48 4.93 8.87
CA ALA A 103 6.61 3.78 9.11
C ALA A 103 5.31 3.93 8.32
N MET A 104 4.86 2.86 7.68
CA MET A 104 3.66 2.90 6.85
C MET A 104 2.75 1.69 7.08
N ASP A 105 1.48 1.88 6.71
CA ASP A 105 0.45 0.84 6.63
C ASP A 105 -0.64 1.31 5.65
N THR A 106 -1.42 0.40 5.07
CA THR A 106 -2.54 0.75 4.17
C THR A 106 -3.83 0.01 4.51
N GLU A 107 -4.96 0.67 4.26
CA GLU A 107 -6.27 0.02 4.29
C GLU A 107 -6.84 -0.06 2.88
N PHE A 108 -7.38 -1.22 2.53
CA PHE A 108 -7.90 -1.52 1.20
C PHE A 108 -9.01 -2.58 1.28
N PRO A 109 -9.83 -2.77 0.22
CA PRO A 109 -11.07 -3.53 0.32
C PRO A 109 -10.86 -5.05 0.19
N GLY A 110 -9.77 -5.56 0.77
CA GLY A 110 -9.46 -6.99 0.86
C GLY A 110 -9.04 -7.64 -0.46
N VAL A 111 -9.48 -8.88 -0.66
CA VAL A 111 -9.15 -9.73 -1.81
C VAL A 111 -10.43 -10.29 -2.41
N VAL A 112 -10.62 -10.07 -3.70
CA VAL A 112 -11.84 -10.43 -4.44
C VAL A 112 -11.58 -11.46 -5.53
N ALA A 113 -10.32 -11.68 -5.91
CA ALA A 113 -9.95 -12.55 -7.02
C ALA A 113 -8.78 -13.46 -6.67
N ARG A 114 -8.75 -14.65 -7.30
CA ARG A 114 -7.60 -15.55 -7.31
C ARG A 114 -7.13 -15.77 -8.74
N PRO A 115 -5.82 -15.70 -9.00
CA PRO A 115 -5.30 -15.97 -10.34
C PRO A 115 -5.51 -17.45 -10.71
N ILE A 116 -5.91 -17.71 -11.95
CA ILE A 116 -5.99 -19.06 -12.54
C ILE A 116 -4.75 -19.28 -13.39
N GLY A 117 -4.10 -20.42 -13.21
CA GLY A 117 -2.98 -20.84 -14.06
C GLY A 117 -2.07 -21.85 -13.37
N GLU A 118 -1.02 -22.23 -14.07
CA GLU A 118 0.12 -22.92 -13.49
C GLU A 118 1.12 -21.87 -12.99
N PHE A 119 1.65 -22.07 -11.78
CA PHE A 119 2.58 -21.16 -11.13
C PHE A 119 3.92 -21.86 -10.93
N ARG A 120 5.02 -21.11 -11.07
CA ARG A 120 6.37 -21.65 -10.99
C ARG A 120 6.72 -22.13 -9.57
N SER A 121 6.11 -21.51 -8.56
CA SER A 121 6.30 -21.83 -7.15
C SER A 121 5.16 -21.28 -6.28
N SER A 122 5.16 -21.62 -4.99
CA SER A 122 4.26 -20.98 -4.03
C SER A 122 4.52 -19.47 -3.90
N ALA A 123 5.77 -19.00 -4.02
CA ALA A 123 6.10 -17.58 -3.93
C ALA A 123 5.56 -16.81 -5.15
N ASP A 124 5.72 -17.39 -6.34
CA ASP A 124 5.15 -16.86 -7.58
C ASP A 124 3.61 -16.76 -7.48
N TYR A 125 2.96 -17.79 -6.92
CA TYR A 125 1.51 -17.73 -6.66
C TYR A 125 1.10 -16.59 -5.71
N GLN A 126 1.86 -16.36 -4.63
CA GLN A 126 1.58 -15.24 -3.70
C GLN A 126 1.72 -13.89 -4.41
N TYR A 127 2.77 -13.72 -5.22
CA TYR A 127 2.95 -12.49 -6.00
C TYR A 127 1.81 -12.29 -7.01
N GLN A 128 1.41 -13.33 -7.76
CA GLN A 128 0.30 -13.22 -8.71
C GLN A 128 -1.04 -12.95 -8.02
N MET A 129 -1.24 -13.46 -6.79
CA MET A 129 -2.43 -13.16 -5.98
C MET A 129 -2.46 -11.69 -5.58
N LEU A 130 -1.33 -11.16 -5.10
CA LEU A 130 -1.16 -9.74 -4.79
C LEU A 130 -1.43 -8.88 -6.03
N ARG A 131 -0.70 -9.14 -7.13
CA ARG A 131 -0.79 -8.40 -8.39
C ARG A 131 -2.23 -8.28 -8.88
N CYS A 132 -2.91 -9.42 -8.99
CA CYS A 132 -4.28 -9.48 -9.47
C CYS A 132 -5.23 -8.60 -8.65
N ASN A 133 -5.11 -8.60 -7.32
CA ASN A 133 -6.04 -7.85 -6.48
C ASN A 133 -5.67 -6.37 -6.40
N VAL A 134 -4.38 -6.04 -6.30
CA VAL A 134 -3.91 -4.65 -6.29
C VAL A 134 -4.29 -3.95 -7.60
N ASP A 135 -4.16 -4.62 -8.76
CA ASP A 135 -4.56 -4.03 -10.05
C ASP A 135 -6.07 -3.77 -10.12
N LEU A 136 -6.90 -4.69 -9.59
CA LEU A 136 -8.36 -4.60 -9.62
C LEU A 136 -8.95 -3.61 -8.61
N LEU A 137 -8.33 -3.46 -7.44
CA LEU A 137 -8.90 -2.76 -6.30
C LEU A 137 -8.28 -1.36 -6.12
N ARG A 138 -8.98 -0.53 -5.36
CA ARG A 138 -8.54 0.82 -5.00
C ARG A 138 -8.14 0.86 -3.53
N ILE A 139 -7.07 1.60 -3.24
CA ILE A 139 -6.66 1.92 -1.87
C ILE A 139 -7.72 2.81 -1.18
N ILE A 140 -7.89 2.66 0.13
CA ILE A 140 -8.84 3.45 0.95
C ILE A 140 -8.06 4.41 1.86
N GLN A 141 -7.05 3.93 2.58
CA GLN A 141 -6.16 4.77 3.39
C GLN A 141 -4.68 4.41 3.23
N LEU A 142 -3.83 5.40 3.49
CA LEU A 142 -2.40 5.23 3.74
C LEU A 142 -2.03 5.99 5.02
N GLY A 143 -1.31 5.34 5.92
CA GLY A 143 -0.72 5.97 7.09
C GLY A 143 0.77 6.15 6.90
N LEU A 144 1.29 7.34 7.21
CA LEU A 144 2.71 7.62 7.26
C LEU A 144 3.08 8.24 8.60
N THR A 145 3.95 7.56 9.34
CA THR A 145 4.56 8.07 10.58
C THR A 145 6.04 8.33 10.37
N PHE A 146 6.50 9.53 10.74
CA PHE A 146 7.88 9.95 10.56
C PHE A 146 8.65 9.87 11.88
N LEU A 147 9.82 9.23 11.87
CA LEU A 147 10.67 9.02 13.05
C LEU A 147 12.14 9.36 12.74
N ASP A 148 12.88 9.73 13.79
CA ASP A 148 14.34 9.90 13.73
C ASP A 148 15.07 8.57 13.97
N ASP A 149 16.40 8.61 13.95
CA ASP A 149 17.25 7.41 14.18
C ASP A 149 17.06 6.75 15.56
N ASN A 150 16.44 7.46 16.51
CA ASN A 150 16.15 6.99 17.86
C ASN A 150 14.67 6.59 18.05
N GLY A 151 13.88 6.56 16.98
CA GLY A 151 12.46 6.24 17.04
C GLY A 151 11.60 7.35 17.63
N LYS A 152 12.10 8.59 17.66
CA LYS A 152 11.33 9.74 18.14
C LYS A 152 10.63 10.42 16.98
N THR A 153 9.38 10.78 17.21
CA THR A 153 8.55 11.52 16.27
C THR A 153 8.83 13.03 16.32
N PRO A 154 8.41 13.80 15.30
CA PRO A 154 8.45 15.25 15.34
C PRO A 154 7.76 15.83 16.57
N GLY A 155 8.42 16.75 17.28
CA GLY A 155 7.72 17.58 18.27
C GLY A 155 6.69 18.48 17.58
N GLY A 156 5.46 18.54 18.08
CA GLY A 156 4.38 19.31 17.46
C GLY A 156 2.99 18.77 17.78
N SER A 157 2.00 19.23 17.02
CA SER A 157 0.59 18.82 17.17
C SER A 157 0.29 17.43 16.59
N TYR A 158 1.08 16.95 15.62
CA TYR A 158 0.90 15.64 15.01
C TYR A 158 2.21 15.09 14.45
N THR A 159 2.28 13.77 14.40
CA THR A 159 3.48 12.98 14.05
C THR A 159 3.24 12.01 12.90
N THR A 160 1.96 11.79 12.62
CA THR A 160 1.45 10.76 11.74
C THR A 160 0.40 11.39 10.83
N TRP A 161 0.46 11.08 9.54
CA TRP A 161 -0.51 11.51 8.55
C TRP A 161 -1.33 10.32 8.08
N GLN A 162 -2.65 10.46 8.09
CA GLN A 162 -3.59 9.48 7.57
C GLN A 162 -4.24 10.05 6.32
N PHE A 163 -3.81 9.56 5.16
CA PHE A 163 -4.36 9.95 3.87
C PHE A 163 -5.61 9.15 3.58
N ASN A 164 -6.72 9.85 3.35
CA ASN A 164 -8.01 9.26 3.07
C ASN A 164 -8.32 9.41 1.57
N PHE A 165 -8.25 8.31 0.82
CA PHE A 165 -8.40 8.31 -0.64
C PHE A 165 -9.86 8.23 -1.07
N LYS A 166 -10.13 8.73 -2.27
CA LYS A 166 -11.46 8.65 -2.86
C LYS A 166 -11.86 7.22 -3.16
N PHE A 167 -13.02 6.83 -2.62
CA PHE A 167 -13.58 5.48 -2.72
C PHE A 167 -15.10 5.54 -2.72
N ASN A 168 -15.74 4.78 -3.62
CA ASN A 168 -17.19 4.77 -3.81
C ASN A 168 -17.73 3.33 -3.78
N LEU A 169 -18.51 3.00 -2.74
CA LEU A 169 -19.11 1.67 -2.55
C LEU A 169 -20.13 1.27 -3.63
N GLN A 170 -20.56 2.18 -4.50
CA GLN A 170 -21.45 1.87 -5.62
C GLN A 170 -20.69 1.56 -6.92
N GLU A 171 -19.47 2.06 -7.06
CA GLU A 171 -18.69 1.97 -8.30
C GLU A 171 -17.50 1.02 -8.15
N ASP A 172 -16.84 1.02 -7.00
CA ASP A 172 -15.60 0.29 -6.75
C ASP A 172 -15.88 -1.14 -6.29
N MET A 173 -14.98 -2.07 -6.68
CA MET A 173 -15.03 -3.46 -6.23
C MET A 173 -14.49 -3.58 -4.80
N TYR A 174 -15.07 -4.51 -4.03
CA TYR A 174 -14.64 -4.80 -2.67
C TYR A 174 -15.05 -6.19 -2.19
N ALA A 175 -14.36 -6.67 -1.16
CA ALA A 175 -14.81 -7.76 -0.30
C ALA A 175 -15.75 -7.21 0.79
N GLN A 176 -16.96 -7.78 0.92
CA GLN A 176 -17.95 -7.31 1.91
C GLN A 176 -17.41 -7.35 3.34
N ASP A 177 -16.76 -8.45 3.74
CA ASP A 177 -16.19 -8.61 5.09
C ASP A 177 -15.17 -7.51 5.42
N SER A 178 -14.40 -7.06 4.43
CA SER A 178 -13.43 -5.96 4.59
C SER A 178 -14.13 -4.61 4.77
N ILE A 179 -15.18 -4.33 4.02
CA ILE A 179 -15.97 -3.09 4.20
C ILE A 179 -16.64 -3.06 5.58
N ASP A 180 -17.19 -4.19 6.04
CA ASP A 180 -17.82 -4.29 7.35
C ASP A 180 -16.79 -4.07 8.46
N LEU A 181 -15.61 -4.69 8.37
CA LEU A 181 -14.52 -4.50 9.32
C LEU A 181 -14.04 -3.04 9.36
N LEU A 182 -13.80 -2.42 8.20
CA LEU A 182 -13.36 -1.03 8.10
C LEU A 182 -14.42 -0.05 8.63
N THR A 183 -15.70 -0.31 8.34
CA THR A 183 -16.81 0.49 8.88
C THR A 183 -16.84 0.41 10.41
N ASN A 184 -16.70 -0.80 10.97
CA ASN A 184 -16.65 -0.99 12.42
C ASN A 184 -15.42 -0.35 13.07
N SER A 185 -14.35 -0.18 12.30
CA SER A 185 -13.09 0.47 12.71
C SER A 185 -13.14 2.00 12.57
N GLY A 186 -14.26 2.54 12.09
CA GLY A 186 -14.53 3.98 12.04
C GLY A 186 -14.31 4.64 10.69
N ILE A 187 -14.10 3.88 9.61
CA ILE A 187 -13.98 4.43 8.25
C ILE A 187 -15.30 5.05 7.80
N GLN A 188 -15.25 6.31 7.39
CA GLN A 188 -16.40 7.09 6.95
C GLN A 188 -16.52 7.06 5.43
N PHE A 189 -16.99 5.94 4.85
CA PHE A 189 -17.03 5.75 3.39
C PHE A 189 -17.73 6.88 2.62
N LYS A 190 -18.78 7.50 3.18
CA LYS A 190 -19.42 8.64 2.52
C LYS A 190 -18.49 9.85 2.40
N LYS A 191 -17.63 10.08 3.41
CA LYS A 191 -16.63 11.13 3.37
C LYS A 191 -15.50 10.81 2.39
N HIS A 192 -15.10 9.54 2.27
CA HIS A 192 -14.17 9.11 1.21
C HIS A 192 -14.74 9.38 -0.20
N GLU A 193 -16.02 9.11 -0.43
CA GLU A 193 -16.68 9.40 -1.71
C GLU A 193 -16.66 10.90 -2.04
N ASP A 194 -17.01 11.74 -1.05
CA ASP A 194 -17.26 13.17 -1.25
C ASP A 194 -15.98 14.04 -1.16
N GLU A 195 -15.03 13.68 -0.30
CA GLU A 195 -13.87 14.52 0.07
C GLU A 195 -12.51 13.79 -0.06
N GLY A 196 -12.53 12.53 -0.50
CA GLY A 196 -11.32 11.70 -0.59
C GLY A 196 -10.31 12.24 -1.60
N ILE A 197 -9.03 11.97 -1.31
CA ILE A 197 -7.91 12.36 -2.15
C ILE A 197 -7.95 11.61 -3.47
N GLU A 198 -7.75 12.32 -4.58
CA GLU A 198 -7.53 11.67 -5.88
C GLU A 198 -6.14 11.02 -5.88
N PRO A 199 -6.03 9.70 -6.19
CA PRO A 199 -4.77 8.96 -6.12
C PRO A 199 -3.59 9.59 -6.88
N LEU A 200 -3.86 10.17 -8.05
CA LEU A 200 -2.82 10.79 -8.88
C LEU A 200 -2.29 12.12 -8.33
N GLU A 201 -3.15 12.92 -7.68
CA GLU A 201 -2.71 14.16 -7.02
C GLU A 201 -1.78 13.84 -5.85
N PHE A 202 -2.11 12.80 -5.08
CA PHE A 202 -1.22 12.29 -4.05
C PHE A 202 0.12 11.81 -4.62
N ALA A 203 0.09 10.99 -5.68
CA ALA A 203 1.29 10.43 -6.29
C ALA A 203 2.25 11.53 -6.80
N GLU A 204 1.71 12.58 -7.45
CA GLU A 204 2.49 13.73 -7.91
C GLU A 204 3.22 14.43 -6.75
N LEU A 205 2.51 14.67 -5.65
CA LEU A 205 3.08 15.32 -4.47
C LEU A 205 4.12 14.43 -3.77
N LEU A 206 3.85 13.13 -3.65
CA LEU A 206 4.77 12.17 -3.05
C LEU A 206 6.06 12.04 -3.86
N MET A 207 5.96 11.97 -5.19
CA MET A 207 7.10 11.84 -6.11
C MET A 207 8.14 12.96 -5.90
N SER A 208 7.68 14.18 -5.62
CA SER A 208 8.53 15.37 -5.44
C SER A 208 8.75 15.76 -3.97
N SER A 209 8.39 14.90 -3.02
CA SER A 209 8.43 15.20 -1.58
C SER A 209 9.79 14.95 -0.92
N GLY A 210 10.62 14.09 -1.52
CA GLY A 210 11.83 13.55 -0.88
C GLY A 210 11.57 12.35 0.03
N VAL A 211 10.35 11.79 0.05
CA VAL A 211 9.99 10.59 0.82
C VAL A 211 10.28 9.30 0.06
N VAL A 212 10.19 9.32 -1.27
CA VAL A 212 10.52 8.20 -2.17
C VAL A 212 11.74 8.54 -3.02
N LEU A 213 12.38 7.53 -3.63
CA LEU A 213 13.56 7.67 -4.51
C LEU A 213 14.82 8.21 -3.80
N MET A 214 14.86 8.14 -2.47
CA MET A 214 15.93 8.69 -1.64
C MET A 214 16.64 7.60 -0.84
N ASP A 215 17.95 7.42 -1.04
CA ASP A 215 18.76 6.37 -0.41
C ASP A 215 18.83 6.50 1.13
N ASN A 216 18.69 7.72 1.65
CA ASN A 216 18.75 7.98 3.08
C ASN A 216 17.43 7.71 3.82
N ILE A 217 16.35 7.39 3.10
CA ILE A 217 15.04 7.12 3.69
C ILE A 217 14.88 5.63 3.96
N LYS A 218 14.40 5.31 5.16
CA LYS A 218 14.22 3.93 5.63
C LYS A 218 12.75 3.68 5.91
N TRP A 219 12.15 2.80 5.13
CA TRP A 219 10.75 2.46 5.25
C TRP A 219 10.55 1.31 6.24
N LEU A 220 9.61 1.48 7.16
CA LEU A 220 9.25 0.50 8.20
C LEU A 220 7.84 0.00 7.95
N SER A 221 7.65 -1.30 7.89
CA SER A 221 6.37 -1.89 7.50
C SER A 221 6.04 -3.14 8.30
N PHE A 222 4.83 -3.69 8.14
CA PHE A 222 4.47 -4.97 8.75
C PHE A 222 3.67 -5.82 7.76
N HIS A 223 4.23 -6.95 7.33
CA HIS A 223 3.56 -7.88 6.40
C HIS A 223 3.12 -7.20 5.09
N SER A 224 4.04 -6.44 4.49
CA SER A 224 3.67 -5.29 3.67
C SER A 224 3.68 -5.51 2.17
N GLY A 225 3.44 -6.75 1.72
CA GLY A 225 3.39 -7.06 0.29
C GLY A 225 2.37 -6.18 -0.42
N TYR A 226 1.12 -6.20 0.06
CA TYR A 226 0.03 -5.43 -0.52
C TYR A 226 0.24 -3.92 -0.40
N ASP A 227 0.75 -3.43 0.74
CA ASP A 227 1.00 -1.99 0.95
C ASP A 227 1.93 -1.41 -0.10
N PHE A 228 3.08 -2.07 -0.31
CA PHE A 228 4.01 -1.66 -1.35
C PHE A 228 3.48 -1.92 -2.77
N GLY A 229 2.65 -2.95 -2.95
CA GLY A 229 1.90 -3.14 -4.18
C GLY A 229 1.05 -1.92 -4.53
N TYR A 230 0.24 -1.41 -3.59
CA TYR A 230 -0.55 -0.21 -3.81
C TYR A 230 0.33 1.02 -4.04
N LEU A 231 1.38 1.22 -3.26
CA LEU A 231 2.28 2.37 -3.46
C LEU A 231 2.98 2.35 -4.83
N ILE A 232 3.42 1.18 -5.31
CA ILE A 232 4.02 1.06 -6.65
C ILE A 232 2.98 1.32 -7.74
N LYS A 233 1.76 0.77 -7.61
CA LYS A 233 0.65 1.08 -8.53
C LYS A 233 0.37 2.58 -8.58
N LEU A 234 0.29 3.23 -7.42
CA LEU A 234 0.04 4.67 -7.30
C LEU A 234 1.16 5.50 -7.96
N LEU A 235 2.42 5.20 -7.63
CA LEU A 235 3.58 5.97 -8.07
C LEU A 235 3.94 5.78 -9.54
N THR A 236 3.53 4.65 -10.14
CA THR A 236 3.75 4.38 -11.56
C THR A 236 2.55 4.68 -12.43
N ASP A 237 1.36 4.83 -11.85
CA ASP A 237 0.09 4.92 -12.59
C ASP A 237 -0.06 3.81 -13.65
N ASN A 238 0.36 2.60 -13.28
CA ASN A 238 0.32 1.41 -14.13
C ASN A 238 -0.06 0.20 -13.29
N ASN A 239 -0.57 -0.84 -13.97
CA ASN A 239 -0.68 -2.16 -13.36
C ASN A 239 0.70 -2.65 -12.92
N LEU A 240 0.72 -3.45 -11.86
CA LEU A 240 1.95 -4.02 -11.33
C LEU A 240 2.65 -4.92 -12.37
N PRO A 241 4.00 -5.02 -12.34
CA PRO A 241 4.76 -5.86 -13.27
C PRO A 241 4.28 -7.31 -13.33
N GLN A 242 4.42 -7.97 -14.47
CA GLN A 242 3.93 -9.35 -14.59
C GLN A 242 4.77 -10.35 -13.80
N ASP A 243 6.09 -10.17 -13.80
CA ASP A 243 7.03 -11.02 -13.07
C ASP A 243 7.42 -10.37 -11.71
N GLU A 244 7.53 -11.20 -10.66
CA GLU A 244 7.92 -10.76 -9.31
C GLU A 244 9.29 -10.06 -9.31
N THR A 245 10.20 -10.48 -10.19
CA THR A 245 11.55 -9.89 -10.27
C THR A 245 11.50 -8.41 -10.65
N ASP A 246 10.74 -8.08 -11.68
CA ASP A 246 10.58 -6.71 -12.17
C ASP A 246 9.88 -5.83 -11.11
N PHE A 247 8.95 -6.40 -10.33
CA PHE A 247 8.34 -5.70 -9.20
C PHE A 247 9.36 -5.32 -8.14
N PHE A 248 10.25 -6.23 -7.75
CA PHE A 248 11.28 -5.92 -6.74
C PHE A 248 12.37 -4.98 -7.27
N GLU A 249 12.70 -5.03 -8.57
CA GLU A 249 13.60 -4.05 -9.19
C GLU A 249 13.00 -2.64 -9.11
N LEU A 250 11.71 -2.51 -9.44
CA LEU A 250 10.98 -1.25 -9.34
C LEU A 250 10.81 -0.80 -7.89
N LEU A 251 10.47 -1.73 -6.99
CA LEU A 251 10.35 -1.47 -5.56
C LEU A 251 11.63 -0.87 -5.00
N LYS A 252 12.78 -1.47 -5.32
CA LYS A 252 14.09 -1.00 -4.86
C LYS A 252 14.44 0.39 -5.37
N LEU A 253 13.96 0.77 -6.55
CA LEU A 253 14.16 2.13 -7.07
C LEU A 253 13.42 3.17 -6.20
N TYR A 254 12.14 2.94 -5.95
CA TYR A 254 11.30 3.87 -5.17
C TYR A 254 11.58 3.84 -3.67
N PHE A 255 11.95 2.67 -3.15
CA PHE A 255 12.10 2.39 -1.73
C PHE A 255 13.43 1.66 -1.48
N PRO A 256 14.58 2.36 -1.51
CA PRO A 256 15.89 1.71 -1.46
C PRO A 256 16.15 0.86 -0.21
N THR A 257 15.57 1.28 0.93
CA THR A 257 15.68 0.57 2.21
C THR A 257 14.29 0.33 2.80
N ILE A 258 13.91 -0.95 2.93
CA ILE A 258 12.67 -1.41 3.55
C ILE A 258 13.01 -2.41 4.65
N TYR A 259 12.41 -2.26 5.83
CA TYR A 259 12.41 -3.29 6.87
C TYR A 259 10.97 -3.70 7.18
N ASP A 260 10.60 -4.91 6.75
CA ASP A 260 9.33 -5.53 7.13
C ASP A 260 9.47 -6.18 8.51
N VAL A 261 8.83 -5.58 9.52
CA VAL A 261 8.84 -6.05 10.91
C VAL A 261 8.45 -7.52 11.00
N LYS A 262 7.45 -7.96 10.22
CA LYS A 262 7.01 -9.36 10.19
C LYS A 262 8.11 -10.29 9.67
N TYR A 263 8.91 -9.84 8.72
CA TYR A 263 10.09 -10.58 8.24
C TYR A 263 11.19 -10.62 9.30
N LEU A 264 11.51 -9.48 9.94
CA LEU A 264 12.51 -9.38 11.01
C LEU A 264 12.18 -10.32 12.17
N MET A 265 10.90 -10.43 12.56
CA MET A 265 10.41 -11.31 13.62
C MET A 265 10.82 -12.78 13.43
N LYS A 266 11.10 -13.25 12.21
CA LYS A 266 11.60 -14.62 11.98
C LYS A 266 12.94 -14.89 12.66
N SER A 267 13.71 -13.83 12.97
CA SER A 267 14.97 -13.91 13.73
C SER A 267 14.79 -13.62 15.22
N CYS A 268 13.58 -13.30 15.68
CA CYS A 268 13.27 -13.00 17.08
C CYS A 268 12.62 -14.21 17.74
N LYS A 269 13.23 -14.74 18.80
CA LYS A 269 12.63 -15.85 19.55
C LYS A 269 11.35 -15.38 20.22
N ASN A 270 10.28 -16.17 20.10
CA ASN A 270 8.98 -15.99 20.76
C ASN A 270 8.14 -14.79 20.32
N LEU A 271 8.54 -14.02 19.29
CA LEU A 271 7.65 -13.04 18.66
C LEU A 271 6.87 -13.70 17.52
N LYS A 272 5.54 -13.69 17.61
CA LYS A 272 4.64 -14.23 16.59
C LYS A 272 3.31 -13.48 16.61
N GLY A 273 2.51 -13.64 15.56
CA GLY A 273 1.16 -13.07 15.52
C GLY A 273 1.02 -11.80 14.69
N GLY A 274 -0.18 -11.23 14.66
CA GLY A 274 -0.50 -9.97 13.98
C GLY A 274 0.14 -8.75 14.65
N LEU A 275 0.03 -7.56 14.04
CA LEU A 275 0.67 -6.33 14.55
C LEU A 275 0.24 -6.02 16.00
N GLN A 276 -1.06 -6.18 16.30
CA GLN A 276 -1.62 -5.97 17.63
C GLN A 276 -1.04 -6.96 18.66
N GLU A 277 -0.98 -8.26 18.33
CA GLU A 277 -0.41 -9.28 19.22
C GLU A 277 1.09 -9.06 19.47
N VAL A 278 1.82 -8.55 18.46
CA VAL A 278 3.23 -8.20 18.57
C VAL A 278 3.42 -6.97 19.45
N ALA A 279 2.57 -5.95 19.32
CA ALA A 279 2.59 -4.79 20.19
C ALA A 279 2.38 -5.18 21.67
N GLU A 280 1.42 -6.07 21.94
CA GLU A 280 1.19 -6.60 23.29
C GLU A 280 2.40 -7.37 23.84
N GLN A 281 3.05 -8.20 23.02
CA GLN A 281 4.27 -8.92 23.41
C GLN A 281 5.47 -8.01 23.65
N LEU A 282 5.46 -6.81 23.07
CA LEU A 282 6.49 -5.78 23.22
C LEU A 282 6.13 -4.72 24.29
N ASP A 283 5.03 -4.91 25.01
CA ASP A 283 4.48 -3.96 26.00
C ASP A 283 4.26 -2.55 25.41
N LEU A 284 3.71 -2.47 24.20
CA LEU A 284 3.42 -1.23 23.48
C LEU A 284 1.92 -0.89 23.57
N GLU A 285 1.63 0.38 23.88
CA GLU A 285 0.27 0.91 23.88
C GLU A 285 -0.06 1.54 22.52
N ARG A 286 -1.18 1.12 21.93
CA ARG A 286 -1.68 1.70 20.67
C ARG A 286 -2.20 3.12 20.91
N ILE A 287 -1.88 4.01 19.98
CA ILE A 287 -2.40 5.38 19.93
C ILE A 287 -3.25 5.54 18.66
N GLY A 288 -4.51 5.90 18.85
CA GLY A 288 -5.50 6.00 17.77
C GLY A 288 -6.32 4.72 17.54
N PRO A 289 -7.28 4.76 16.61
CA PRO A 289 -8.17 3.64 16.32
C PRO A 289 -7.43 2.46 15.69
N GLN A 290 -7.76 1.23 16.08
CA GLN A 290 -7.21 0.02 15.43
C GLN A 290 -7.84 -0.17 14.04
N HIS A 291 -7.09 -0.74 13.08
CA HIS A 291 -7.53 -0.94 11.70
C HIS A 291 -7.85 0.39 10.99
N GLN A 292 -6.96 1.35 11.21
CA GLN A 292 -6.86 2.58 10.44
C GLN A 292 -5.39 2.86 10.22
N ALA A 293 -5.05 3.12 8.96
CA ALA A 293 -3.67 3.12 8.50
C ALA A 293 -2.76 4.08 9.30
N GLY A 294 -3.28 5.24 9.75
CA GLY A 294 -2.52 6.16 10.58
C GLY A 294 -2.03 5.52 11.88
N SER A 295 -2.95 5.01 12.70
CA SER A 295 -2.66 4.34 13.97
C SER A 295 -1.80 3.09 13.79
N ASP A 296 -2.07 2.30 12.76
CA ASP A 296 -1.30 1.09 12.45
C ASP A 296 0.13 1.42 11.96
N SER A 297 0.32 2.49 11.19
CA SER A 297 1.66 2.97 10.83
C SER A 297 2.47 3.44 12.04
N LEU A 298 1.82 4.11 13.00
CA LEU A 298 2.46 4.57 14.23
C LEU A 298 2.88 3.37 15.09
N LEU A 299 1.98 2.40 15.28
CA LEU A 299 2.27 1.19 16.03
C LEU A 299 3.37 0.35 15.36
N THR A 300 3.40 0.31 14.03
CA THR A 300 4.47 -0.33 13.25
C THR A 300 5.83 0.31 13.53
N GLY A 301 5.90 1.65 13.54
CA GLY A 301 7.12 2.37 13.92
C GLY A 301 7.57 2.06 15.35
N MET A 302 6.64 2.07 16.30
CA MET A 302 6.91 1.72 17.70
C MET A 302 7.43 0.28 17.85
N ALA A 303 6.77 -0.67 17.19
CA ALA A 303 7.15 -2.08 17.18
C ALA A 303 8.55 -2.29 16.59
N PHE A 304 8.88 -1.62 15.48
CA PHE A 304 10.20 -1.71 14.88
C PHE A 304 11.30 -1.25 15.85
N PHE A 305 11.19 -0.04 16.42
CA PHE A 305 12.23 0.49 17.29
C PHE A 305 12.35 -0.30 18.59
N LYS A 306 11.23 -0.76 19.17
CA LYS A 306 11.26 -1.60 20.36
C LYS A 306 11.89 -2.98 20.09
N MET A 307 11.55 -3.58 18.95
CA MET A 307 12.14 -4.85 18.52
C MET A 307 13.64 -4.70 18.23
N LYS A 308 14.04 -3.61 17.57
CA LYS A 308 15.45 -3.28 17.27
C LYS A 308 16.29 -3.17 18.55
N GLU A 309 15.77 -2.51 19.58
CA GLU A 309 16.39 -2.43 20.91
C GLU A 309 16.54 -3.83 21.54
N MET A 310 15.46 -4.61 21.58
CA MET A 310 15.40 -5.85 22.36
C MET A 310 16.12 -7.04 21.70
N PHE A 311 16.10 -7.14 20.38
CA PHE A 311 16.52 -8.35 19.66
C PHE A 311 17.71 -8.13 18.73
N PHE A 312 18.09 -6.88 18.46
CA PHE A 312 19.08 -6.54 17.44
C PHE A 312 20.19 -5.61 17.94
N GLU A 313 20.33 -5.39 19.24
CA GLU A 313 21.40 -4.56 19.82
C GLU A 313 21.49 -3.18 19.16
N ASP A 314 20.34 -2.56 18.91
CA ASP A 314 20.19 -1.26 18.23
C ASP A 314 20.76 -1.19 16.79
N THR A 315 21.01 -2.33 16.15
CA THR A 315 21.61 -2.40 14.81
C THR A 315 20.93 -3.46 13.92
N ILE A 316 20.39 -3.05 12.77
CA ILE A 316 19.85 -3.97 11.77
C ILE A 316 20.90 -4.24 10.69
N ASP A 317 21.11 -5.52 10.34
CA ASP A 317 21.96 -5.92 9.23
C ASP A 317 21.22 -5.79 7.89
N ASP A 318 21.55 -4.73 7.15
CA ASP A 318 20.95 -4.44 5.85
C ASP A 318 21.10 -5.59 4.86
N SER A 319 22.23 -6.29 4.87
CA SER A 319 22.50 -7.38 3.93
C SER A 319 21.55 -8.57 4.11
N LYS A 320 20.97 -8.70 5.31
CA LYS A 320 20.08 -9.79 5.68
C LYS A 320 18.60 -9.40 5.64
N PHE A 321 18.27 -8.16 5.99
CA PHE A 321 16.89 -7.76 6.25
C PHE A 321 16.35 -6.70 5.29
N SER A 322 17.20 -5.87 4.68
CA SER A 322 16.72 -4.79 3.81
C SER A 322 16.08 -5.36 2.54
N GLY A 323 14.92 -4.79 2.17
CA GLY A 323 14.22 -5.11 0.92
C GLY A 323 13.45 -6.44 0.91
N HIS A 324 13.43 -7.17 2.03
CA HIS A 324 12.70 -8.43 2.13
C HIS A 324 11.28 -8.19 2.65
N LEU A 325 10.28 -8.55 1.84
CA LEU A 325 8.87 -8.49 2.22
C LEU A 325 8.39 -9.87 2.70
N TYR A 326 7.62 -9.92 3.79
CA TYR A 326 7.10 -11.19 4.28
C TYR A 326 6.17 -11.83 3.25
N GLY A 327 6.41 -13.12 2.95
CA GLY A 327 5.60 -13.89 2.00
C GLY A 327 6.01 -13.78 0.53
N LEU A 328 6.98 -12.91 0.19
CA LEU A 328 7.45 -12.67 -1.18
C LEU A 328 8.99 -12.80 -1.28
N GLY A 329 9.51 -12.88 -2.50
CA GLY A 329 10.94 -12.61 -2.78
C GLY A 329 11.93 -13.74 -2.48
N THR A 330 11.48 -15.01 -2.37
CA THR A 330 12.40 -16.15 -2.13
C THR A 330 13.51 -16.32 -3.18
N SER A 331 13.35 -15.73 -4.36
CA SER A 331 14.31 -15.79 -5.48
C SER A 331 15.42 -14.74 -5.41
N PHE A 332 15.24 -13.61 -4.70
CA PHE A 332 16.27 -12.56 -4.58
C PHE A 332 17.44 -12.96 -3.66
N ALA A 333 17.30 -14.05 -2.90
CA ALA A 333 18.33 -14.56 -2.02
C ALA A 333 19.44 -15.37 -2.73
N VAL A 334 19.30 -15.70 -4.02
CA VAL A 334 20.26 -16.58 -4.73
C VAL A 334 21.31 -15.76 -5.48
N ASN A 335 22.05 -14.91 -4.77
CA ASN A 335 23.39 -14.48 -5.19
C ASN A 335 24.41 -14.40 -4.03
N GLY A 336 24.04 -14.90 -2.85
CA GLY A 336 24.96 -15.17 -1.74
C GLY A 336 24.78 -16.61 -1.27
N THR A 337 25.78 -17.45 -1.48
CA THR A 337 25.78 -18.85 -1.06
C THR A 337 25.52 -19.02 0.43
N SER A 338 24.35 -19.54 0.80
CA SER A 338 24.15 -20.28 2.04
C SER A 338 22.95 -21.23 1.90
N ASN A 339 23.23 -22.54 1.90
CA ASN A 339 22.23 -23.60 1.96
C ASN A 339 21.41 -23.47 3.24
N PHE A 340 20.13 -23.11 3.11
CA PHE A 340 19.15 -23.36 4.16
C PHE A 340 18.35 -24.61 3.81
N SER A 341 18.61 -25.66 4.57
CA SER A 341 17.81 -26.88 4.61
C SER A 341 16.43 -26.55 5.16
N VAL A 342 15.40 -26.75 4.34
CA VAL A 342 14.01 -26.78 4.77
C VAL A 342 13.83 -28.07 5.57
N ASP A 343 13.70 -27.94 6.89
CA ASP A 343 13.33 -29.07 7.76
C ASP A 343 11.82 -29.29 7.66
N ASN A 344 11.43 -30.25 6.83
CA ASN A 344 10.09 -30.83 6.84
C ASN A 344 10.01 -31.82 8.01
N GLY A 345 9.74 -31.32 9.20
CA GLY A 345 9.46 -32.14 10.36
C GLY A 345 8.04 -32.69 10.31
N ASP A 346 7.89 -33.87 9.71
CA ASP A 346 6.72 -34.73 9.94
C ASP A 346 7.17 -36.03 10.62
N SER A 347 6.30 -36.55 11.50
CA SER A 347 6.24 -37.87 12.14
C SER A 347 6.84 -38.15 13.55
N ASN A 348 5.88 -38.42 14.44
CA ASN A 348 5.77 -39.52 15.43
C ASN A 348 6.25 -39.34 16.88
N ALA A 349 5.28 -39.39 17.81
CA ALA A 349 5.33 -40.28 18.99
C ALA A 349 3.92 -40.63 19.53
N ILE A 350 3.80 -41.89 19.96
CA ILE A 350 2.63 -42.67 20.38
C ILE A 350 2.40 -42.58 21.91
N SER A 351 1.20 -43.00 22.35
CA SER A 351 0.73 -43.42 23.71
C SER A 351 -0.23 -42.41 24.34
N THR A 352 -1.42 -42.79 24.83
CA THR A 352 -1.97 -44.06 25.31
C THR A 352 -3.41 -44.29 24.86
#